data_AF-A0A5M5C1R2-F1
#
_entry.id   AF-A0A5M5C1R2-F1
#
_cell.length_a   1.000
_cell.length_b   1.000
_cell.length_c   1.000
_cell.angle_alpha   90.00
_cell.angle_beta   90.00
_cell.angle_gamma   90.00
#
_symmetry.space_group_name_H-M   'P 1'
#
loop_
_entity.id
_entity.type
_entity.pdbx_description
1 polymer ?
#
loop_
_entity_poly.entity_id
_entity_poly.type
_entity_poly.pdbx_seq_one_letter_code
_entity_poly.pdbx_strand_id
1 'polypeptide(L)'
;MIIFASEKALSFIQINNISESSLNRNTMILRLILKNFLSFDDEAQFDMFPNMKRTQLAGHVYTDLCEVPLLKQAAIYGSNGAGKSNVVKAMEFLRAFALDKDFAKNLELGKFFYLLKKDAGKEPISLAVEFEIQQHFFFYEVELTETFVAKEGLYESFPKEGKLDLIYERKQEEVEFAQAADEAIAEATRKMLEKNPLASLMALNREFPIIADTRCALAAQWFNGQLEIIGVHTFLPTLIDLLRDNQPMMEFVRQLVSSLEVGVNDMTLQERILTVGQNSTLPSPKTCRVIWIR
;
A
#
# COMPACT_ATOMS: atom_id res chain seq x y z
N MET A 1 9.05 0.44 -6.83
CA MET A 1 8.33 1.72 -7.03
C MET A 1 7.33 1.59 -8.17
N ILE A 2 6.04 1.86 -7.93
CA ILE A 2 4.96 1.82 -8.93
C ILE A 2 4.49 3.27 -9.17
N ILE A 3 4.53 3.73 -10.42
CA ILE A 3 4.19 5.10 -10.80
C ILE A 3 2.84 5.11 -11.51
N PHE A 4 1.90 5.94 -11.08
CA PHE A 4 0.64 6.17 -11.79
C PHE A 4 0.66 7.56 -12.41
N ALA A 5 0.57 7.62 -13.74
CA ALA A 5 0.64 8.87 -14.49
C ALA A 5 -0.65 9.17 -15.26
N SER A 6 -1.13 10.42 -15.15
CA SER A 6 -2.17 11.03 -15.99
C SER A 6 -1.73 12.44 -16.37
N GLU A 7 -2.19 12.91 -17.54
CA GLU A 7 -1.99 14.28 -18.04
C GLU A 7 -2.39 15.40 -17.05
N LYS A 8 -3.20 15.10 -16.02
CA LYS A 8 -3.65 16.09 -15.03
C LYS A 8 -3.34 15.75 -13.56
N ALA A 9 -2.79 14.57 -13.27
CA ALA A 9 -2.40 14.17 -11.92
C ALA A 9 -1.43 12.98 -11.94
N LEU A 10 -0.30 13.11 -11.24
CA LEU A 10 0.64 12.02 -10.99
C LEU A 10 0.40 11.50 -9.57
N SER A 11 0.03 10.24 -9.42
CA SER A 11 -0.05 9.58 -8.10
C SER A 11 1.06 8.55 -8.03
N PHE A 12 1.85 8.52 -6.96
CA PHE A 12 3.00 7.63 -6.86
C PHE A 12 2.74 6.59 -5.75
N ILE A 13 2.99 5.31 -6.03
CA ILE A 13 3.17 4.33 -4.95
C ILE A 13 4.64 3.99 -4.92
N GLN A 14 5.40 4.65 -4.05
CA GLN A 14 6.77 4.25 -3.80
C GLN A 14 6.78 3.24 -2.67
N ILE A 15 6.89 1.96 -3.00
CA ILE A 15 7.40 0.99 -2.02
C ILE A 15 8.89 1.30 -1.86
N ASN A 16 9.27 1.68 -0.65
CA ASN A 16 10.63 1.93 -0.27
C ASN A 16 11.37 0.58 -0.18
N ASN A 17 12.22 0.30 -1.18
CA ASN A 17 13.34 -0.62 -0.99
C ASN A 17 14.45 0.18 -0.31
N ILE A 18 14.32 0.47 0.99
CA ILE A 18 15.40 1.12 1.74
C ILE A 18 16.56 0.13 1.84
N SER A 19 17.57 0.33 0.99
CA SER A 19 18.86 -0.34 1.10
C SER A 19 19.88 0.65 1.66
N GLU A 20 19.88 0.82 2.99
CA GLU A 20 21.09 1.23 3.69
C GLU A 20 21.65 0.00 4.40
N SER A 21 22.87 -0.36 4.04
CA SER A 21 23.65 -1.53 4.48
C SER A 21 23.33 -2.86 3.81
N SER A 22 24.41 -3.56 3.48
CA SER A 22 24.53 -4.83 2.75
C SER A 22 23.97 -6.07 3.48
N LEU A 23 22.96 -5.91 4.33
CA LEU A 23 22.23 -6.98 5.00
C LEU A 23 20.89 -6.41 5.49
N ASN A 24 19.86 -6.27 4.63
CA ASN A 24 18.47 -6.37 5.09
C ASN A 24 17.51 -6.62 3.93
N ARG A 25 16.56 -7.51 4.23
CA ARG A 25 15.87 -8.41 3.31
C ARG A 25 14.80 -7.69 2.51
N ASN A 26 14.53 -8.21 1.33
CA ASN A 26 13.57 -7.63 0.38
C ASN A 26 12.17 -7.49 0.98
N THR A 27 11.54 -6.40 0.55
CA THR A 27 10.12 -6.19 0.71
C THR A 27 9.55 -5.80 -0.65
N MET A 28 8.61 -6.58 -1.20
CA MET A 28 8.08 -6.34 -2.54
C MET A 28 6.57 -6.59 -2.62
N ILE A 29 5.88 -5.87 -3.50
CA ILE A 29 4.53 -6.28 -3.96
C ILE A 29 4.73 -7.24 -5.13
N LEU A 30 4.01 -8.35 -5.09
CA LEU A 30 3.96 -9.31 -6.19
C LEU A 30 2.72 -9.08 -7.02
N ARG A 31 1.56 -8.94 -6.36
CA ARG A 31 0.26 -8.83 -7.02
C ARG A 31 -0.75 -8.04 -6.19
N LEU A 32 -1.64 -7.35 -6.88
CA LEU A 32 -2.88 -6.78 -6.34
C LEU A 32 -4.04 -7.29 -7.19
N ILE A 33 -5.07 -7.82 -6.53
CA ILE A 33 -6.30 -8.29 -7.14
C ILE A 33 -7.45 -7.46 -6.57
N LEU A 34 -8.35 -7.01 -7.44
CA LEU A 34 -9.52 -6.24 -7.03
C LEU A 34 -10.72 -6.59 -7.91
N LYS A 35 -11.89 -6.68 -7.29
CA LYS A 35 -13.16 -6.96 -7.93
C LYS A 35 -14.26 -6.19 -7.22
N ASN A 36 -15.26 -5.74 -7.99
CA ASN A 36 -16.41 -5.00 -7.49
C ASN A 36 -16.02 -3.76 -6.65
N PHE A 37 -14.92 -3.09 -7.03
CA PHE A 37 -14.32 -1.97 -6.30
C PHE A 37 -14.22 -0.73 -7.18
N LEU A 38 -14.92 0.34 -6.81
CA LEU A 38 -14.97 1.64 -7.49
C LEU A 38 -15.28 1.54 -8.99
N SER A 39 -14.26 1.53 -9.84
CA SER A 39 -14.37 1.46 -11.30
C SER A 39 -14.19 0.06 -11.87
N PHE A 40 -13.99 -0.95 -11.02
CA PHE A 40 -13.71 -2.33 -11.40
C PHE A 40 -14.93 -3.19 -11.04
N ASP A 41 -15.66 -3.65 -12.05
CA ASP A 41 -16.76 -4.63 -11.86
C ASP A 41 -16.18 -6.04 -11.76
N ASP A 42 -15.59 -6.49 -12.85
CA ASP A 42 -14.87 -7.77 -12.95
C ASP A 42 -13.54 -7.74 -12.20
N GLU A 43 -13.02 -8.94 -11.95
CA GLU A 43 -11.70 -9.12 -11.36
C GLU A 43 -10.61 -8.54 -12.27
N ALA A 44 -9.81 -7.64 -11.70
CA ALA A 44 -8.62 -7.10 -12.31
C ALA A 44 -7.40 -7.45 -11.47
N GLN A 45 -6.32 -7.83 -12.15
CA GLN A 45 -5.05 -8.18 -11.54
C GLN A 45 -3.95 -7.25 -12.05
N PHE A 46 -3.20 -6.67 -11.11
CA PHE A 46 -1.91 -6.06 -11.36
C PHE A 46 -0.83 -6.95 -10.77
N ASP A 47 0.18 -7.35 -11.56
CA ASP A 47 1.30 -8.14 -11.06
C ASP A 47 2.66 -7.63 -11.55
N MET A 48 3.68 -7.96 -10.77
CA MET A 48 5.06 -7.53 -10.94
C MET A 48 5.92 -8.64 -11.55
N PHE A 49 5.33 -9.73 -12.06
CA PHE A 49 6.08 -10.83 -12.64
C PHE A 49 6.56 -10.46 -14.05
N PRO A 50 7.87 -10.57 -14.33
CA PRO A 50 8.42 -10.24 -15.63
C PRO A 50 8.03 -11.30 -16.67
N ASN A 51 7.88 -10.86 -17.92
CA ASN A 51 7.79 -11.80 -19.02
C ASN A 51 9.18 -12.39 -19.33
N MET A 52 9.42 -13.63 -18.89
CA MET A 52 10.72 -14.30 -19.02
C MET A 52 11.18 -14.55 -20.46
N LYS A 53 10.30 -14.40 -21.46
CA LYS A 53 10.68 -14.45 -22.88
C LYS A 53 11.33 -13.15 -23.37
N ARG A 54 11.20 -12.04 -22.62
CA ARG A 54 11.81 -10.75 -22.94
C ARG A 54 13.15 -10.62 -22.20
N THR A 55 14.24 -10.69 -22.96
CA THR A 55 15.62 -10.57 -22.43
C THR A 55 16.17 -9.14 -22.46
N GLN A 56 15.43 -8.20 -23.06
CA GLN A 56 15.80 -6.78 -23.07
C GLN A 56 15.60 -6.18 -21.67
N LEU A 57 16.49 -5.28 -21.27
CA LEU A 57 16.43 -4.57 -19.97
C LEU A 57 16.49 -5.50 -18.75
N ALA A 58 17.36 -6.52 -18.77
CA ALA A 58 17.55 -7.44 -17.64
C ALA A 58 17.83 -6.72 -16.30
N GLY A 59 18.45 -5.53 -16.34
CA GLY A 59 18.67 -4.69 -15.16
C GLY A 59 17.40 -4.18 -14.47
N HIS A 60 16.22 -4.33 -15.09
CA HIS A 60 14.91 -3.94 -14.53
C HIS A 60 14.23 -5.07 -13.76
N VAL A 61 14.86 -6.24 -13.67
CA VAL A 61 14.36 -7.41 -12.95
C VAL A 61 15.27 -7.70 -11.77
N TYR A 62 14.69 -8.05 -10.63
CA TYR A 62 15.39 -8.70 -9.53
C TYR A 62 15.45 -10.20 -9.82
N THR A 63 16.63 -10.71 -10.15
CA THR A 63 16.86 -12.16 -10.38
C THR A 63 17.59 -12.83 -9.22
N ASP A 64 18.49 -12.09 -8.57
CA ASP A 64 19.43 -12.67 -7.59
C ASP A 64 19.07 -12.33 -6.15
N LEU A 65 18.20 -11.33 -5.96
CA LEU A 65 17.79 -10.85 -4.64
C LEU A 65 16.54 -11.58 -4.14
N CYS A 66 15.62 -11.96 -5.03
CA CYS A 66 14.36 -12.60 -4.68
C CYS A 66 14.39 -14.07 -5.07
N GLU A 67 13.61 -14.88 -4.34
CA GLU A 67 13.37 -16.25 -4.74
C GLU A 67 12.66 -16.34 -6.10
N VAL A 68 11.82 -15.35 -6.42
CA VAL A 68 11.03 -15.26 -7.67
C VAL A 68 11.45 -14.02 -8.46
N PRO A 69 11.61 -14.11 -9.80
CA PRO A 69 11.90 -12.94 -10.61
C PRO A 69 10.80 -11.88 -10.50
N LEU A 70 11.16 -10.65 -10.16
CA LEU A 70 10.21 -9.53 -10.01
C LEU A 70 10.71 -8.26 -10.69
N LEU A 71 9.79 -7.48 -11.25
CA LEU A 71 10.10 -6.16 -11.79
C LEU A 71 10.50 -5.20 -10.67
N LYS A 72 11.49 -4.33 -10.92
CA LYS A 72 11.89 -3.31 -9.95
C LYS A 72 10.87 -2.16 -9.87
N GLN A 73 10.23 -1.89 -11.00
CA GLN A 73 9.36 -0.74 -11.20
C GLN A 73 8.25 -1.06 -12.21
N ALA A 74 7.11 -0.41 -12.05
CA ALA A 74 6.01 -0.45 -13.00
C ALA A 74 5.40 0.95 -13.18
N ALA A 75 4.89 1.23 -14.37
CA ALA A 75 4.17 2.46 -14.67
C ALA A 75 2.79 2.13 -15.23
N ILE A 76 1.75 2.71 -14.65
CA ILE A 76 0.35 2.53 -15.08
C ILE A 76 -0.11 3.82 -15.77
N TYR A 77 -0.38 3.71 -17.07
CA TYR A 77 -0.85 4.79 -17.94
C TYR A 77 -2.21 4.43 -18.56
N GLY A 78 -2.98 5.44 -18.93
CA GLY A 78 -4.33 5.25 -19.49
C GLY A 78 -5.14 6.53 -19.47
N SER A 79 -6.30 6.53 -20.13
CA SER A 79 -7.18 7.68 -20.23
C SER A 79 -7.70 8.16 -18.87
N ASN A 80 -8.22 9.38 -18.82
CA ASN A 80 -8.89 9.90 -17.62
C ASN A 80 -10.12 9.04 -17.31
N GLY A 81 -10.28 8.64 -16.05
CA GLY A 81 -11.36 7.74 -15.63
C GLY A 81 -11.08 6.24 -15.81
N ALA A 82 -9.94 5.84 -16.37
CA ALA A 82 -9.59 4.42 -16.58
C ALA A 82 -9.28 3.62 -15.29
N GLY A 83 -9.56 4.15 -14.10
CA GLY A 83 -9.38 3.43 -12.83
C GLY A 83 -7.97 3.44 -12.22
N LYS A 84 -6.99 4.12 -12.84
CA LYS A 84 -5.59 4.19 -12.34
C LYS A 84 -5.49 4.58 -10.85
N SER A 85 -6.12 5.69 -10.46
CA SER A 85 -6.13 6.14 -9.07
C SER A 85 -6.91 5.19 -8.15
N ASN A 86 -7.83 4.39 -8.70
CA ASN A 86 -8.59 3.42 -7.91
C ASN A 86 -7.76 2.18 -7.57
N VAL A 87 -6.75 1.82 -8.38
CA VAL A 87 -5.73 0.82 -8.01
C VAL A 87 -4.95 1.29 -6.77
N VAL A 88 -4.57 2.57 -6.71
CA VAL A 88 -3.92 3.16 -5.54
C VAL A 88 -4.83 3.12 -4.32
N LYS A 89 -6.10 3.53 -4.49
CA LYS A 89 -7.10 3.47 -3.41
C LYS A 89 -7.35 2.05 -2.89
N ALA A 90 -7.27 1.03 -3.75
CA ALA A 90 -7.40 -0.36 -3.32
C ALA A 90 -6.26 -0.76 -2.37
N MET A 91 -5.02 -0.35 -2.69
CA MET A 91 -3.86 -0.59 -1.83
C MET A 91 -3.94 0.21 -0.52
N GLU A 92 -4.38 1.48 -0.57
CA GLU A 92 -4.65 2.30 0.63
C GLU A 92 -5.73 1.66 1.51
N PHE A 93 -6.80 1.15 0.90
CA PHE A 93 -7.88 0.47 1.60
C PHE A 93 -7.38 -0.78 2.32
N LEU A 94 -6.67 -1.67 1.60
CA LEU A 94 -6.10 -2.89 2.19
C LEU A 94 -5.19 -2.55 3.37
N ARG A 95 -4.32 -1.54 3.22
CA ARG A 95 -3.45 -1.08 4.30
C ARG A 95 -4.23 -0.54 5.50
N ALA A 96 -5.21 0.33 5.28
CA ALA A 96 -5.97 0.91 6.38
C ALA A 96 -6.79 -0.16 7.10
N PHE A 97 -7.47 -1.04 6.34
CA PHE A 97 -8.24 -2.14 6.88
C PHE A 97 -7.38 -3.12 7.69
N ALA A 98 -6.20 -3.48 7.18
CA ALA A 98 -5.23 -4.35 7.83
C ALA A 98 -4.70 -3.83 9.18
N LEU A 99 -4.69 -2.50 9.37
CA LEU A 99 -3.98 -1.85 10.47
C LEU A 99 -4.90 -1.20 11.51
N ASP A 100 -6.12 -0.82 11.12
CA ASP A 100 -7.08 -0.12 11.96
C ASP A 100 -8.41 -0.87 12.00
N LYS A 101 -8.76 -1.41 13.17
CA LYS A 101 -9.98 -2.18 13.40
C LYS A 101 -11.26 -1.35 13.22
N ASP A 102 -11.18 -0.03 13.40
CA ASP A 102 -12.32 0.88 13.32
C ASP A 102 -12.43 1.55 11.94
N PHE A 103 -11.48 1.30 11.03
CA PHE A 103 -11.43 1.92 9.71
C PHE A 103 -12.73 1.71 8.91
N ALA A 104 -13.12 0.45 8.68
CA ALA A 104 -14.29 0.12 7.85
C ALA A 104 -15.60 0.54 8.51
N LYS A 105 -15.67 0.52 9.85
CA LYS A 105 -16.83 0.97 10.63
C LYS A 105 -17.11 2.47 10.47
N ASN A 106 -16.05 3.28 10.33
CA ASN A 106 -16.16 4.72 10.17
C ASN A 106 -16.25 5.15 8.70
N LEU A 107 -16.30 4.20 7.77
CA LEU A 107 -16.31 4.45 6.35
C LEU A 107 -17.71 4.23 5.77
N GLU A 108 -18.11 5.08 4.82
CA GLU A 108 -19.26 4.79 3.96
C GLU A 108 -18.87 3.75 2.92
N LEU A 109 -18.83 2.47 3.31
CA LEU A 109 -18.39 1.35 2.46
C LEU A 109 -19.14 1.29 1.13
N GLY A 110 -20.43 1.63 1.11
CA GLY A 110 -21.25 1.72 -0.11
C GLY A 110 -20.62 2.54 -1.24
N LYS A 111 -19.80 3.56 -0.92
CA LYS A 111 -19.08 4.39 -1.92
C LYS A 111 -17.93 3.66 -2.61
N PHE A 112 -17.47 2.54 -2.07
CA PHE A 112 -16.35 1.76 -2.62
C PHE A 112 -16.81 0.63 -3.53
N PHE A 113 -18.10 0.30 -3.58
CA PHE A 113 -18.64 -0.70 -4.50
C PHE A 113 -18.62 -0.18 -5.95
N TYR A 114 -18.62 -1.11 -6.90
CA TYR A 114 -18.93 -0.76 -8.29
C TYR A 114 -20.43 -0.47 -8.43
N LEU A 115 -20.77 0.81 -8.66
CA LEU A 115 -22.15 1.30 -8.66
C LEU A 115 -22.84 1.26 -10.03
N LEU A 116 -22.12 0.97 -11.12
CA LEU A 116 -22.67 1.01 -12.48
C LEU A 116 -23.29 -0.33 -12.92
N LYS A 117 -23.85 -1.10 -11.98
CA LYS A 117 -24.64 -2.31 -12.25
C LYS A 117 -25.97 -2.28 -11.50
N LYS A 118 -26.99 -2.96 -12.06
CA LYS A 118 -28.36 -2.97 -11.51
C LYS A 118 -28.44 -3.55 -10.09
N ASP A 119 -27.53 -4.46 -9.76
CA ASP A 119 -27.44 -5.17 -8.50
C ASP A 119 -26.26 -4.68 -7.64
N ALA A 120 -25.87 -3.41 -7.78
CA ALA A 120 -24.79 -2.82 -6.99
C ALA A 120 -25.05 -2.98 -5.48
N GLY A 121 -23.99 -3.34 -4.75
CA GLY A 121 -24.05 -3.58 -3.30
C GLY A 121 -24.52 -4.98 -2.87
N LYS A 122 -24.96 -5.85 -3.79
CA LYS A 122 -25.32 -7.25 -3.45
C LYS A 122 -24.12 -8.17 -3.31
N GLU A 123 -23.15 -8.01 -4.20
CA GLU A 123 -21.89 -8.77 -4.15
C GLU A 123 -20.90 -8.04 -3.26
N PRO A 124 -20.05 -8.74 -2.48
CA PRO A 124 -19.02 -8.11 -1.69
C PRO A 124 -17.95 -7.46 -2.58
N ILE A 125 -17.29 -6.44 -2.05
CA ILE A 125 -15.98 -5.99 -2.56
C ILE A 125 -15.00 -7.13 -2.30
N SER A 126 -14.16 -7.49 -3.27
CA SER A 126 -13.06 -8.44 -3.06
C SER A 126 -11.74 -7.75 -3.39
N LEU A 127 -10.82 -7.74 -2.42
CA LEU A 127 -9.48 -7.19 -2.56
C LEU A 127 -8.47 -8.19 -2.03
N ALA A 128 -7.38 -8.39 -2.75
CA ALA A 128 -6.27 -9.21 -2.28
C ALA A 128 -4.91 -8.62 -2.68
N VAL A 129 -3.90 -8.86 -1.86
CA VAL A 129 -2.52 -8.47 -2.14
C VAL A 129 -1.59 -9.63 -1.83
N GLU A 130 -0.65 -9.85 -2.74
CA GLU A 130 0.47 -10.76 -2.57
C GLU A 130 1.75 -9.95 -2.42
N PHE A 131 2.52 -10.23 -1.38
CA PHE A 131 3.72 -9.45 -1.05
C PHE A 131 4.81 -10.30 -0.38
N GLU A 132 6.05 -9.84 -0.46
CA GLU A 132 7.22 -10.42 0.19
C GLU A 132 7.63 -9.54 1.37
N ILE A 133 7.98 -10.16 2.50
CA ILE A 133 8.73 -9.53 3.58
C ILE A 133 9.67 -10.54 4.21
N GLN A 134 10.95 -10.17 4.35
CA GLN A 134 11.97 -11.03 4.98
C GLN A 134 12.08 -12.44 4.36
N GLN A 135 11.92 -12.56 3.02
CA GLN A 135 11.94 -13.82 2.26
C GLN A 135 10.72 -14.74 2.47
N HIS A 136 9.68 -14.27 3.17
CA HIS A 136 8.39 -14.92 3.22
C HIS A 136 7.42 -14.21 2.27
N PHE A 137 6.67 -14.98 1.49
CA PHE A 137 5.59 -14.44 0.67
C PHE A 137 4.26 -14.64 1.39
N PHE A 138 3.39 -13.65 1.32
CA PHE A 138 2.09 -13.66 1.93
C PHE A 138 1.03 -13.34 0.90
N PHE A 139 -0.11 -14.01 1.01
CA PHE A 139 -1.34 -13.65 0.32
C PHE A 139 -2.37 -13.22 1.36
N TYR A 140 -2.82 -11.97 1.28
CA TYR A 140 -3.85 -11.42 2.15
C TYR A 140 -5.08 -11.08 1.31
N GLU A 141 -6.24 -11.59 1.68
CA GLU A 141 -7.51 -11.37 0.98
C GLU A 141 -8.61 -10.91 1.93
N VAL A 142 -9.51 -10.08 1.41
CA VAL A 142 -10.69 -9.60 2.12
C VAL A 142 -11.89 -9.55 1.19
N GLU A 143 -13.04 -9.98 1.69
CA GLU A 143 -14.34 -9.80 1.08
C GLU A 143 -15.25 -9.01 2.03
N LEU A 144 -15.70 -7.82 1.62
CA LEU A 144 -16.50 -6.93 2.45
C LEU A 144 -17.87 -6.65 1.85
N THR A 145 -18.89 -6.77 2.69
CA THR A 145 -20.21 -6.19 2.44
C THR A 145 -20.29 -4.80 3.10
N GLU A 146 -21.43 -4.11 2.96
CA GLU A 146 -21.63 -2.83 3.67
C GLU A 146 -21.71 -2.98 5.19
N THR A 147 -22.01 -4.18 5.70
CA THR A 147 -22.36 -4.39 7.12
C THR A 147 -21.45 -5.36 7.85
N PHE A 148 -20.79 -6.27 7.14
CA PHE A 148 -19.87 -7.24 7.72
C PHE A 148 -18.78 -7.70 6.73
N VAL A 149 -17.71 -8.28 7.27
CA VAL A 149 -16.65 -8.94 6.50
C VAL A 149 -17.08 -10.37 6.20
N ALA A 150 -17.32 -10.65 4.92
CA ALA A 150 -17.72 -11.98 4.46
C ALA A 150 -16.57 -12.98 4.54
N LYS A 151 -15.35 -12.54 4.20
CA LYS A 151 -14.13 -13.34 4.25
C LYS A 151 -12.92 -12.46 4.60
N GLU A 152 -12.01 -12.97 5.42
CA GLU A 152 -10.65 -12.43 5.51
C GLU A 152 -9.69 -13.62 5.68
N GLY A 153 -8.64 -13.65 4.89
CA GLY A 153 -7.67 -14.74 4.92
C GLY A 153 -6.25 -14.21 4.84
N LEU A 154 -5.36 -14.85 5.59
CA LEU A 154 -3.93 -14.68 5.46
C LEU A 154 -3.29 -16.06 5.26
N TYR A 155 -2.44 -16.14 4.24
CA TYR A 155 -1.74 -17.35 3.85
C TYR A 155 -0.28 -17.04 3.63
N GLU A 156 0.58 -18.01 3.90
CA GLU A 156 1.93 -18.04 3.35
C GLU A 156 1.82 -18.49 1.89
N SER A 157 2.33 -17.69 0.98
CA SER A 157 2.33 -17.97 -0.45
C SER A 157 3.63 -18.65 -0.87
N PHE A 158 3.55 -19.55 -1.84
CA PHE A 158 4.70 -20.14 -2.52
C PHE A 158 4.54 -19.90 -4.02
N PRO A 159 4.94 -18.72 -4.55
CA PRO A 159 4.57 -18.32 -5.91
C PRO A 159 5.10 -19.25 -7.01
N LYS A 160 6.23 -19.94 -6.77
CA LYS A 160 6.77 -20.95 -7.70
C LYS A 160 5.91 -22.21 -7.80
N GLU A 161 5.31 -22.60 -6.69
CA GLU A 161 4.53 -23.83 -6.54
C GLU A 161 3.04 -23.58 -6.80
N GLY A 162 2.60 -22.31 -6.75
CA GLY A 162 1.19 -21.94 -6.84
C GLY A 162 0.38 -22.42 -5.62
N LYS A 163 1.04 -22.54 -4.47
CA LYS A 163 0.48 -23.06 -3.22
C LYS A 163 0.26 -21.93 -2.22
N LEU A 164 -0.81 -22.04 -1.44
CA LEU A 164 -1.10 -21.19 -0.29
C LEU A 164 -1.21 -22.08 0.95
N ASP A 165 -0.41 -21.80 1.97
CA ASP A 165 -0.52 -22.44 3.28
C ASP A 165 -1.25 -21.51 4.24
N LEU A 166 -2.32 -22.02 4.85
CA LEU A 166 -3.16 -21.27 5.77
C LEU A 166 -2.33 -20.72 6.94
N ILE A 167 -2.61 -19.48 7.34
CA ILE A 167 -2.23 -18.92 8.64
C ILE A 167 -3.50 -18.74 9.46
N TYR A 168 -4.46 -18.00 8.90
CA TYR A 168 -5.84 -17.97 9.36
C TYR A 168 -6.79 -17.67 8.20
N GLU A 169 -8.03 -18.13 8.33
CA GLU A 169 -9.15 -17.70 7.50
C GLU A 169 -10.34 -17.46 8.42
N ARG A 170 -11.09 -16.39 8.18
CA ARG A 170 -12.41 -16.21 8.78
C ARG A 170 -13.48 -16.12 7.71
N LYS A 171 -14.64 -16.68 8.04
CA LYS A 171 -15.90 -16.51 7.32
C LYS A 171 -16.91 -15.95 8.30
N GLN A 172 -17.22 -14.66 8.17
CA GLN A 172 -17.95 -13.90 9.19
C GLN A 172 -17.26 -14.01 10.57
N GLU A 173 -17.92 -14.59 11.58
CA GLU A 173 -17.37 -14.73 12.93
C GLU A 173 -16.63 -16.05 13.16
N GLU A 174 -16.76 -17.02 12.24
CA GLU A 174 -16.05 -18.30 12.29
C GLU A 174 -14.61 -18.12 11.85
N VAL A 175 -13.65 -18.56 12.67
CA VAL A 175 -12.22 -18.45 12.38
C VAL A 175 -11.56 -19.82 12.40
N GLU A 176 -10.86 -20.15 11.32
CA GLU A 176 -9.97 -21.28 11.20
C GLU A 176 -8.52 -20.78 11.36
N PHE A 177 -7.79 -21.38 12.30
CA PHE A 177 -6.37 -21.09 12.52
C PHE A 177 -5.54 -22.30 12.09
N ALA A 178 -4.42 -22.05 11.40
CA ALA A 178 -3.50 -23.13 11.04
C ALA A 178 -2.81 -23.76 12.26
N GLN A 179 -2.49 -22.93 13.26
CA GLN A 179 -2.07 -23.41 14.58
C GLN A 179 -3.29 -23.38 15.49
N ALA A 180 -3.64 -24.54 16.06
CA ALA A 180 -4.81 -24.66 16.92
C ALA A 180 -4.76 -23.64 18.05
N ALA A 181 -5.78 -22.78 18.11
CA ALA A 181 -5.97 -21.88 19.24
C ALA A 181 -6.65 -22.61 20.40
N ASP A 182 -6.39 -22.18 21.63
CA ASP A 182 -7.16 -22.64 22.79
C ASP A 182 -8.65 -22.32 22.58
N GLU A 183 -9.53 -23.22 23.04
CA GLU A 183 -10.99 -23.06 22.89
C GLU A 183 -11.49 -21.73 23.48
N ALA A 184 -10.89 -21.29 24.59
CA ALA A 184 -11.19 -20.00 25.22
C ALA A 184 -10.81 -18.81 24.33
N ILE A 185 -9.70 -18.90 23.58
CA ILE A 185 -9.24 -17.86 22.64
C ILE A 185 -10.15 -17.84 21.42
N ALA A 186 -10.47 -19.01 20.87
CA ALA A 186 -11.38 -19.11 19.72
C ALA A 186 -12.76 -18.51 20.04
N GLU A 187 -13.32 -18.84 21.21
CA GLU A 187 -14.60 -18.30 21.67
C GLU A 187 -14.55 -16.79 21.96
N ALA A 188 -13.47 -16.30 22.57
CA ALA A 188 -13.27 -14.86 22.78
C ALA A 188 -13.18 -14.11 21.43
N THR A 189 -12.47 -14.69 20.45
CA THR A 189 -12.30 -14.13 19.11
C THR A 189 -13.65 -14.03 18.40
N ARG A 190 -14.45 -15.11 18.41
CA ARG A 190 -15.80 -15.12 17.87
C ARG A 190 -16.65 -13.98 18.45
N LYS A 191 -16.72 -13.87 19.78
CA LYS A 191 -17.45 -12.78 20.48
C LYS A 191 -16.95 -11.39 20.14
N MET A 192 -15.65 -11.23 19.90
CA MET A 192 -15.08 -9.96 19.45
C MET A 192 -15.53 -9.62 18.02
N LEU A 193 -15.54 -10.60 17.13
CA LEU A 193 -15.99 -10.44 15.74
C LEU A 193 -17.51 -10.16 15.66
N GLU A 194 -18.33 -10.84 16.45
CA GLU A 194 -19.77 -10.56 16.56
C GLU A 194 -20.06 -9.11 16.94
N LYS A 195 -19.24 -8.53 17.83
CA LYS A 195 -19.37 -7.13 18.25
C LYS A 195 -18.78 -6.14 17.24
N ASN A 196 -17.89 -6.60 16.37
CA ASN A 196 -17.15 -5.78 15.43
C ASN A 196 -17.13 -6.44 14.04
N PRO A 197 -18.29 -6.58 13.37
CA PRO A 197 -18.42 -7.34 12.12
C PRO A 197 -17.60 -6.76 10.95
N LEU A 198 -17.17 -5.50 11.06
CA LEU A 198 -16.34 -4.80 10.07
C LEU A 198 -14.86 -4.67 10.47
N ALA A 199 -14.44 -5.17 11.63
CA ALA A 199 -13.04 -5.06 12.05
C ALA A 199 -12.18 -6.13 11.36
N SER A 200 -10.97 -5.79 10.91
CA SER A 200 -10.00 -6.80 10.44
C SER A 200 -9.51 -7.69 11.58
N LEU A 201 -9.39 -8.99 11.33
CA LEU A 201 -8.80 -9.91 12.31
C LEU A 201 -7.30 -9.63 12.50
N MET A 202 -6.57 -9.27 11.43
CA MET A 202 -5.18 -8.82 11.56
C MET A 202 -5.05 -7.55 12.41
N ALA A 203 -5.95 -6.58 12.24
CA ALA A 203 -5.94 -5.36 13.05
C ALA A 203 -6.23 -5.67 14.53
N LEU A 204 -7.21 -6.53 14.80
CA LEU A 204 -7.50 -7.02 16.15
C LEU A 204 -6.30 -7.77 16.75
N ASN A 205 -5.61 -8.58 15.96
CA ASN A 205 -4.43 -9.34 16.42
C ASN A 205 -3.28 -8.45 16.89
N ARG A 206 -3.18 -7.22 16.35
CA ARG A 206 -2.17 -6.24 16.77
C ARG A 206 -2.44 -5.66 18.15
N GLU A 207 -3.71 -5.53 18.53
CA GLU A 207 -4.11 -5.04 19.85
C GLU A 207 -4.18 -6.17 20.88
N PHE A 208 -4.66 -7.33 20.44
CA PHE A 208 -4.87 -8.52 21.26
C PHE A 208 -4.23 -9.70 20.52
N PRO A 209 -3.15 -10.31 21.03
CA PRO A 209 -2.43 -11.39 20.33
C PRO A 209 -3.25 -12.69 20.32
N ILE A 210 -4.23 -12.75 19.43
CA ILE A 210 -5.20 -13.84 19.23
C ILE A 210 -4.56 -14.98 18.42
N ILE A 211 -3.76 -14.62 17.41
CA ILE A 211 -3.12 -15.54 16.48
C ILE A 211 -1.72 -15.84 17.02
N ALA A 212 -1.51 -17.09 17.46
CA ALA A 212 -0.21 -17.56 17.94
C ALA A 212 0.86 -17.62 16.85
N ASP A 213 0.44 -17.76 15.59
CA ASP A 213 1.33 -17.84 14.45
C ASP A 213 2.08 -16.51 14.22
N THR A 214 3.39 -16.52 14.46
CA THR A 214 4.24 -15.33 14.33
C THR A 214 4.29 -14.76 12.91
N ARG A 215 3.93 -15.57 11.89
CA ARG A 215 3.84 -15.12 10.49
C ARG A 215 2.77 -14.04 10.32
N CYS A 216 1.71 -14.03 11.14
CA CYS A 216 0.70 -12.97 11.12
C CYS A 216 1.30 -11.60 11.52
N ALA A 217 2.13 -11.57 12.56
CA ALA A 217 2.80 -10.33 12.98
C ALA A 217 3.78 -9.83 11.91
N LEU A 218 4.48 -10.74 11.23
CA LEU A 218 5.37 -10.42 10.11
C LEU A 218 4.60 -9.82 8.92
N ALA A 219 3.45 -10.40 8.55
CA ALA A 219 2.58 -9.84 7.52
C ALA A 219 2.06 -8.44 7.90
N ALA A 220 1.64 -8.23 9.14
CA ALA A 220 1.19 -6.92 9.62
C ALA A 220 2.31 -5.85 9.60
N GLN A 221 3.58 -6.26 9.80
CA GLN A 221 4.73 -5.37 9.70
C GLN A 221 4.90 -4.79 8.29
N TRP A 222 4.60 -5.58 7.26
CA TRP A 222 4.66 -5.14 5.87
C TRP A 222 3.73 -3.94 5.60
N PHE A 223 2.46 -4.06 6.00
CA PHE A 223 1.49 -2.97 5.89
C PHE A 223 1.90 -1.73 6.69
N ASN A 224 2.47 -1.93 7.88
CA ASN A 224 2.77 -0.84 8.81
C ASN A 224 3.94 0.03 8.33
N GLY A 225 5.03 -0.60 7.88
CA GLY A 225 6.31 0.07 7.74
C GLY A 225 7.04 -0.16 6.42
N GLN A 226 6.48 -0.93 5.48
CA GLN A 226 7.13 -1.19 4.20
C GLN A 226 6.30 -0.73 3.00
N LEU A 227 4.98 -0.78 3.12
CA LEU A 227 4.07 -0.19 2.15
C LEU A 227 3.96 1.33 2.37
N GLU A 228 4.63 2.08 1.49
CA GLU A 228 4.51 3.54 1.41
C GLU A 228 3.71 3.95 0.16
N ILE A 229 2.77 4.88 0.37
CA ILE A 229 1.88 5.39 -0.67
C ILE A 229 2.05 6.91 -0.72
N ILE A 230 2.52 7.44 -1.85
CA ILE A 230 2.87 8.85 -2.03
C ILE A 230 1.86 9.50 -2.99
N GLY A 231 0.76 9.98 -2.42
CA GLY A 231 -0.23 10.75 -3.15
C GLY A 231 0.28 12.12 -3.65
N VAL A 232 -0.49 12.74 -4.53
CA VAL A 232 -0.22 14.08 -5.12
C VAL A 232 -0.14 15.19 -4.07
N HIS A 233 -0.72 14.96 -2.89
CA HIS A 233 -0.77 15.90 -1.78
C HIS A 233 0.13 15.49 -0.61
N THR A 234 1.01 14.50 -0.79
CA THR A 234 1.95 14.09 0.26
C THR A 234 2.94 15.21 0.51
N PHE A 235 2.92 15.75 1.73
CA PHE A 235 3.86 16.77 2.17
C PHE A 235 5.06 16.10 2.85
N LEU A 236 6.23 16.17 2.20
CA LEU A 236 7.49 15.62 2.71
C LEU A 236 8.46 16.76 3.06
N PRO A 237 8.26 17.48 4.18
CA PRO A 237 9.12 18.61 4.55
C PRO A 237 10.58 18.20 4.77
N THR A 238 10.81 16.97 5.24
CA THR A 238 12.15 16.39 5.40
C THR A 238 12.90 16.23 4.08
N LEU A 239 12.21 16.07 2.95
CA LEU A 239 12.84 16.00 1.62
C LEU A 239 13.59 17.29 1.30
N ILE A 240 13.07 18.45 1.73
CA ILE A 240 13.68 19.76 1.50
C ILE A 240 15.03 19.85 2.22
N ASP A 241 15.09 19.37 3.46
CA ASP A 241 16.31 19.37 4.26
C ASP A 241 17.31 18.35 3.72
N LEU A 242 16.84 17.18 3.29
CA LEU A 242 17.68 16.12 2.73
C LEU A 242 18.31 16.55 1.39
N LEU A 243 17.57 17.23 0.51
CA LEU A 243 18.11 17.79 -0.74
C LEU A 243 19.13 18.89 -0.50
N ARG A 244 19.01 19.65 0.59
CA ARG A 244 19.98 20.69 0.95
C ARG A 244 21.30 20.06 1.39
N ASP A 245 21.21 19.11 2.30
CA ASP A 245 22.38 18.55 2.99
C ASP A 245 23.12 17.52 2.12
N ASN A 246 22.47 17.00 1.07
CA ASN A 246 23.03 16.03 0.13
C ASN A 246 23.13 16.61 -1.30
N GLN A 247 24.26 17.27 -1.59
CA GLN A 247 24.53 17.84 -2.92
C GLN A 247 24.45 16.82 -4.07
N PRO A 248 25.03 15.61 -3.97
CA PRO A 248 24.85 14.57 -4.99
C PRO A 248 23.38 14.27 -5.30
N MET A 249 22.52 14.21 -4.29
CA MET A 249 21.10 13.97 -4.49
C MET A 249 20.40 15.17 -5.15
N MET A 250 20.76 16.41 -4.78
CA MET A 250 20.23 17.60 -5.44
C MET A 250 20.60 17.64 -6.93
N GLU A 251 21.84 17.28 -7.27
CA GLU A 251 22.31 17.18 -8.66
C GLU A 251 21.51 16.14 -9.44
N PHE A 252 21.30 14.96 -8.85
CA PHE A 252 20.47 13.91 -9.44
C PHE A 252 19.03 14.37 -9.69
N VAL A 253 18.40 15.02 -8.72
CA VAL A 253 17.02 15.52 -8.87
C VAL A 253 16.94 16.61 -9.95
N ARG A 254 17.92 17.51 -10.05
CA ARG A 254 17.97 18.50 -11.13
C ARG A 254 18.03 17.83 -12.50
N GLN A 255 18.91 16.84 -12.67
CA GLN A 255 19.02 16.09 -13.92
C GLN A 255 17.70 15.37 -14.25
N LEU A 256 17.09 14.71 -13.26
CA LEU A 256 15.79 14.05 -13.41
C LEU A 256 14.73 15.05 -13.89
N VAL A 257 14.54 16.16 -13.19
CA VAL A 257 13.53 17.18 -13.51
C VAL A 257 13.75 17.76 -14.91
N SER A 258 15.00 18.05 -15.27
CA SER A 258 15.34 18.54 -16.61
C SER A 258 15.01 17.53 -17.72
N SER A 259 15.14 16.22 -17.43
CA SER A 259 14.85 15.15 -18.39
C SER A 259 13.37 14.84 -18.57
N LEU A 260 12.51 15.30 -17.65
CA LEU A 260 11.07 15.01 -17.67
C LEU A 260 10.29 15.89 -18.65
N GLU A 261 10.93 16.87 -19.30
CA GLU A 261 10.32 17.78 -20.29
C GLU A 261 9.04 18.48 -19.79
N VAL A 262 8.84 18.59 -18.47
CA VAL A 262 7.64 19.19 -17.84
C VAL A 262 7.64 20.73 -17.85
N GLY A 263 8.51 21.36 -18.63
CA GLY A 263 8.65 22.82 -18.72
C GLY A 263 9.41 23.46 -17.56
N VAL A 264 10.07 22.65 -16.72
CA VAL A 264 10.97 23.10 -15.65
C VAL A 264 12.41 22.97 -16.12
N ASN A 265 13.14 24.07 -16.11
CA ASN A 265 14.52 24.12 -16.59
C ASN A 265 15.54 24.02 -15.44
N ASP A 266 15.14 24.44 -14.24
CA ASP A 266 16.04 24.37 -13.08
C ASP A 266 15.26 24.34 -11.75
N MET A 267 15.90 23.77 -10.72
CA MET A 267 15.39 23.73 -9.36
C MET A 267 16.45 24.29 -8.40
N THR A 268 16.06 25.29 -7.61
CA THR A 268 16.93 25.90 -6.59
C THR A 268 16.23 25.99 -5.25
N LEU A 269 16.98 25.71 -4.19
CA LEU A 269 16.48 25.75 -2.82
C LEU A 269 16.82 27.11 -2.22
N GLN A 270 15.82 27.87 -1.76
CA GLN A 270 16.02 29.17 -1.13
C GLN A 270 15.44 29.20 0.28
N GLU A 271 16.23 29.69 1.23
CA GLU A 271 15.74 30.00 2.57
C GLU A 271 15.31 31.46 2.66
N ARG A 272 14.10 31.70 3.14
CA ARG A 272 13.63 33.04 3.49
C ARG A 272 13.18 33.06 4.95
N ILE A 273 13.65 34.07 5.67
CA ILE A 273 13.09 34.42 6.97
C ILE A 273 11.83 35.22 6.68
N LEU A 274 10.66 34.69 7.03
CA LEU A 274 9.42 35.46 6.94
C LEU A 274 9.28 36.32 8.20
N THR A 275 9.48 37.63 8.05
CA THR A 275 9.12 38.59 9.09
C THR A 275 7.61 38.78 9.05
N VAL A 276 6.89 38.21 10.03
CA VAL A 276 5.45 38.46 10.18
C VAL A 276 5.28 39.94 10.53
N GLY A 277 4.51 40.67 9.73
CA GLY A 277 4.24 42.09 9.93
C GLY A 277 3.66 42.35 11.32
N GLN A 278 4.19 43.36 12.00
CA GLN A 278 3.73 43.82 13.31
C GLN A 278 2.27 44.32 13.21
N ASN A 279 1.29 43.44 13.36
CA ASN A 279 -0.09 43.80 13.71
C ASN A 279 -0.95 42.62 14.20
N SER A 280 -0.34 41.58 14.78
CA SER A 280 -1.09 40.60 15.56
C SER A 280 -0.20 40.01 16.66
N THR A 281 -0.76 39.93 17.86
CA THR A 281 -0.16 39.37 19.07
C THR A 281 0.03 37.85 18.91
N LEU A 282 1.13 37.42 18.28
CA LEU A 282 1.63 36.03 18.28
C LEU A 282 3.19 36.02 18.24
N PRO A 283 3.85 35.01 18.82
CA PRO A 283 5.26 35.08 19.19
C PRO A 283 6.24 34.73 18.05
N SER A 284 7.35 35.48 17.97
CA SER A 284 8.63 35.24 17.26
C SER A 284 8.59 34.94 15.73
N PRO A 285 9.63 35.34 14.98
CA PRO A 285 9.70 35.09 13.53
C PRO A 285 9.65 33.58 13.24
N LYS A 286 8.74 33.17 12.36
CA LYS A 286 8.67 31.79 11.85
C LYS A 286 9.51 31.70 10.57
N THR A 287 10.55 30.89 10.59
CA THR A 287 11.31 30.56 9.36
C THR A 287 10.42 29.69 8.48
N CYS A 288 10.17 30.13 7.24
CA CYS A 288 9.37 29.37 6.28
C CYS A 288 10.24 29.06 5.06
N ARG A 289 10.42 27.77 4.76
CA ARG A 289 11.31 27.30 3.70
C ARG A 289 10.49 27.04 2.44
N VAL A 290 10.93 27.56 1.30
CA VAL A 290 10.18 27.49 0.03
C VAL A 290 11.11 27.00 -1.07
N ILE A 291 10.72 25.95 -1.79
CA ILE A 291 11.41 25.52 -3.00
C ILE A 291 10.92 26.36 -4.17
N TRP A 292 11.85 26.95 -4.93
CA TRP A 292 11.53 27.62 -6.19
C TRP A 292 11.86 26.70 -7.35
N ILE A 293 10.85 26.47 -8.17
CA ILE A 293 10.91 25.70 -9.41
C ILE A 293 10.82 26.72 -10.55
N ARG A 294 11.79 26.73 -11.47
CA ARG A 294 11.85 27.67 -12.60
C ARG A 294 11.77 26.97 -13.95
#